data_AF-A0A1V4VSS6-F1
#
_entry.id   AF-A0A1V4VSS6-F1
#
_cell.length_a   1.000
_cell.length_b   1.000
_cell.length_c   1.000
_cell.angle_alpha   90.00
_cell.angle_beta   90.00
_cell.angle_gamma   90.00
#
_symmetry.space_group_name_H-M   'P 1'
#
loop_
_entity.id
_entity.type
_entity.pdbx_description
1 polymer ?
#
loop_
_entity_poly.entity_id
_entity_poly.type
_entity_poly.pdbx_seq_one_letter_code
_entity_poly.pdbx_strand_id
1 'polypeptide(L)'
;MKKYRLIIADPPWTYNDQGTRLSPAYEGKQRKSGKHYNVMTLSEICALGEWARSVTEDDAILLLWSTHPIKRTHPWPVIDAWGFKYSTAIP
;
A
#
# COMPACT_ATOMS: atom_id res chain seq x y z
N MET A 1 -14.48 -10.02 17.57
CA MET A 1 -13.15 -10.00 16.95
C MET A 1 -12.28 -9.03 17.73
N LYS A 2 -10.99 -9.31 17.95
CA LYS A 2 -10.12 -8.39 18.67
C LYS A 2 -9.81 -7.19 17.77
N LYS A 3 -9.87 -5.99 18.33
CA LYS A 3 -9.53 -4.74 17.65
C LYS A 3 -8.17 -4.21 18.14
N TYR A 4 -7.55 -3.36 17.33
CA TYR A 4 -6.21 -2.84 17.55
C TYR A 4 -6.19 -1.31 17.45
N ARG A 5 -5.34 -0.68 18.29
CA ARG A 5 -5.10 0.78 18.30
C ARG A 5 -3.94 1.21 17.39
N LEU A 6 -3.20 0.25 16.83
CA LEU A 6 -2.10 0.49 15.90
C LEU A 6 -2.18 -0.52 14.76
N ILE A 7 -2.31 -0.01 13.54
CA ILE A 7 -2.23 -0.76 12.29
C ILE A 7 -0.94 -0.35 11.60
N ILE A 8 -0.08 -1.33 11.30
CA ILE A 8 1.13 -1.13 10.50
C ILE A 8 0.92 -1.89 9.20
N ALA A 9 1.01 -1.19 8.07
CA ALA A 9 0.69 -1.76 6.77
C ALA A 9 1.77 -1.44 5.74
N ASP A 10 2.23 -2.48 5.05
CA ASP A 10 3.08 -2.41 3.87
C ASP A 10 2.39 -3.14 2.71
N PRO A 11 1.47 -2.46 1.98
CA PRO A 11 0.73 -3.11 0.90
C PRO A 11 1.65 -3.50 -0.26
N PRO A 12 1.36 -4.61 -0.98
CA PRO A 12 2.17 -5.03 -2.12
C PRO A 12 1.81 -4.21 -3.37
N TRP A 13 2.18 -2.93 -3.39
CA TRP A 13 1.81 -1.99 -4.46
C TRP A 13 2.20 -2.49 -5.86
N THR A 14 1.32 -2.28 -6.83
CA THR A 14 1.68 -2.41 -8.25
C THR A 14 2.38 -1.15 -8.74
N TYR A 15 3.54 -1.33 -9.37
CA TYR A 15 4.34 -0.25 -9.94
C TYR A 15 4.17 -0.17 -11.47
N ASN A 16 4.09 1.06 -12.01
CA ASN A 16 4.07 1.34 -13.46
C ASN A 16 5.20 2.30 -13.86
N ASP A 17 6.34 2.16 -13.20
CA ASP A 17 7.51 2.99 -13.37
C ASP A 17 8.36 2.40 -14.50
N GLN A 18 8.29 2.91 -15.73
CA GLN A 18 9.07 2.39 -16.88
C GLN A 18 10.61 2.55 -16.79
N GLY A 19 11.22 2.50 -15.60
CA GLY A 19 12.67 2.71 -15.46
C GLY A 19 13.28 2.34 -14.12
N THR A 20 12.55 1.77 -13.16
CA THR A 20 13.16 1.28 -11.92
C THR A 20 13.33 -0.24 -11.96
N ARG A 21 14.21 -0.76 -11.11
CA ARG A 21 14.51 -2.19 -10.97
C ARG A 21 13.31 -3.03 -10.52
N LEU A 22 12.20 -2.41 -10.16
CA LEU A 22 10.95 -3.04 -9.71
C LEU A 22 9.84 -2.97 -10.76
N SER A 23 10.12 -2.35 -11.91
CA SER A 23 9.16 -2.21 -12.99
C SER A 23 8.87 -3.52 -13.71
N PRO A 24 7.60 -3.89 -13.88
CA PRO A 24 7.20 -4.94 -14.81
C PRO A 24 7.53 -4.62 -16.27
N ALA A 25 7.71 -3.33 -16.61
CA ALA A 25 7.95 -2.83 -17.96
C ALA A 25 9.45 -2.65 -18.30
N TYR A 26 10.38 -3.06 -17.43
CA TYR A 26 11.82 -3.08 -17.77
C TYR A 26 12.14 -4.30 -18.65
N GLU A 27 11.58 -4.30 -19.86
CA GLU A 27 12.00 -5.17 -20.95
C GLU A 27 13.46 -4.84 -21.28
N GLY A 28 14.37 -5.72 -20.86
CA GLY A 28 15.78 -5.62 -21.24
C GLY A 28 16.71 -6.44 -20.37
N LYS A 29 16.39 -6.62 -19.09
CA LYS A 29 17.01 -7.63 -18.23
C LYS A 29 15.97 -8.11 -17.22
N GLN A 30 15.17 -9.09 -17.65
CA GLN A 30 14.57 -10.08 -16.76
C GLN A 30 15.58 -10.40 -15.66
N ARG A 31 15.37 -9.86 -14.44
CA ARG A 31 16.12 -10.37 -13.30
C ARG A 31 15.64 -11.80 -13.15
N LYS A 32 16.54 -12.72 -13.46
CA LYS A 32 16.44 -14.18 -13.28
C LYS A 32 16.35 -14.52 -11.78
N SER A 33 15.36 -13.98 -11.09
CA SER A 33 15.01 -14.34 -9.71
C SER A 33 13.50 -14.21 -9.64
N GLY A 34 12.82 -15.33 -9.40
CA GLY A 34 11.38 -15.51 -9.59
C GLY A 34 10.53 -14.43 -8.93
N LYS A 35 9.28 -14.31 -9.41
CA LYS A 35 8.22 -13.44 -8.86
C LYS A 35 8.31 -13.41 -7.32
N HIS A 36 8.78 -12.31 -6.74
CA HIS A 36 9.08 -12.29 -5.30
C HIS A 36 7.81 -12.28 -4.42
N TYR A 37 6.65 -11.85 -4.93
CA TYR A 37 5.31 -12.04 -4.36
C TYR A 37 4.26 -11.48 -5.34
N ASN A 38 2.97 -11.80 -5.15
CA ASN A 38 1.88 -11.19 -5.91
C ASN A 38 1.70 -9.72 -5.50
N VAL A 39 1.56 -8.83 -6.48
CA VAL A 39 1.25 -7.41 -6.26
C VAL A 39 -0.26 -7.16 -6.40
N MET A 40 -0.72 -6.04 -5.83
CA MET A 40 -2.10 -5.58 -5.82
C MET A 40 -2.21 -4.20 -6.45
N THR A 41 -3.26 -3.99 -7.23
CA THR A 41 -3.68 -2.68 -7.71
C THR A 41 -4.14 -1.80 -6.55
N LEU A 42 -4.19 -0.48 -6.78
CA LEU A 42 -4.71 0.46 -5.79
C LEU A 42 -6.15 0.11 -5.36
N SER A 43 -6.99 -0.33 -6.30
CA SER A 43 -8.37 -0.73 -6.01
C SER A 43 -8.44 -1.95 -5.10
N GLU A 44 -7.60 -2.96 -5.33
CA GLU A 44 -7.53 -4.15 -4.49
C GLU A 44 -7.04 -3.81 -3.07
N ILE A 45 -6.07 -2.89 -2.93
CA ILE A 45 -5.59 -2.43 -1.63
C ILE A 45 -6.69 -1.64 -0.89
N CYS A 46 -7.45 -0.79 -1.60
CA CYS A 46 -8.57 -0.06 -1.00
C CYS A 46 -9.68 -1.02 -0.53
N ALA A 47 -9.92 -2.12 -1.25
CA ALA A 47 -10.91 -3.13 -0.87
C ALA A 47 -10.58 -3.84 0.46
N LEU A 48 -9.30 -3.89 0.85
CA LEU A 48 -8.90 -4.36 2.19
C LEU A 48 -9.43 -3.47 3.33
N GLY A 49 -9.92 -2.26 3.02
CA GLY A 49 -10.45 -1.32 4.00
C GLY A 49 -11.62 -1.87 4.82
N GLU A 50 -12.46 -2.74 4.24
CA GLU A 50 -13.52 -3.41 5.02
C GLU A 50 -12.95 -4.27 6.15
N TRP A 51 -11.95 -5.08 5.83
CA TRP A 51 -11.25 -5.88 6.82
C TRP A 51 -10.47 -5.01 7.81
N ALA A 52 -9.73 -4.01 7.33
CA ALA A 52 -8.97 -3.09 8.17
C ALA A 52 -9.87 -2.39 9.19
N ARG A 53 -11.02 -1.83 8.77
CA ARG A 53 -11.99 -1.21 9.67
C ARG A 53 -12.56 -2.19 10.70
N SER A 54 -12.75 -3.45 10.32
CA SER A 54 -13.31 -4.47 11.22
C SER A 54 -12.39 -4.81 12.40
N VAL A 55 -11.07 -4.61 12.24
CA VAL A 55 -10.04 -4.90 13.27
C VAL A 55 -9.51 -3.64 13.94
N THR A 56 -10.09 -2.47 13.68
CA THR A 56 -9.57 -1.17 14.12
C THR A 56 -10.46 -0.55 15.21
N GLU A 57 -9.83 0.00 16.26
CA GLU A 57 -10.50 0.84 17.27
C GLU A 57 -10.74 2.26 16.76
N ASP A 58 -11.73 2.98 17.31
CA ASP A 58 -12.12 4.30 16.82
C ASP A 58 -11.01 5.37 16.98
N ASP A 59 -10.08 5.17 17.90
CA ASP A 59 -8.95 6.07 18.20
C ASP A 59 -7.59 5.53 17.71
N ALA A 60 -7.60 4.59 16.77
CA ALA A 60 -6.41 3.92 16.28
C ALA A 60 -5.55 4.79 15.34
N ILE A 61 -4.28 4.40 15.23
CA ILE A 61 -3.29 4.99 14.32
C ILE A 61 -2.95 4.01 13.20
N LEU A 62 -2.87 4.51 11.97
CA LEU A 62 -2.34 3.80 10.81
C LEU A 62 -0.93 4.30 10.46
N LEU A 63 0.04 3.39 10.49
CA LEU A 63 1.36 3.57 9.89
C LEU A 63 1.36 2.85 8.54
N LEU A 64 1.08 3.62 7.48
CA LEU A 64 1.01 3.11 6.11
C LEU A 64 2.31 3.41 5.38
N TRP A 65 3.02 2.35 4.97
CA TRP A 65 4.15 2.48 4.06
C TRP A 65 3.66 2.81 2.64
N SER A 66 4.27 3.82 2.04
CA SER A 66 3.98 4.28 0.68
C SER A 66 5.26 4.69 -0.03
N THR A 67 5.32 4.49 -1.34
CA THR A 67 6.50 4.84 -2.15
C THR A 67 6.47 6.30 -2.60
N HIS A 68 7.48 7.08 -2.21
CA HIS A 68 7.70 8.45 -2.66
C HIS A 68 8.74 8.46 -3.80
N PRO A 69 8.58 9.14 -4.97
CA PRO A 69 7.50 9.98 -5.48
C PRO A 69 6.85 9.36 -6.73
N ILE A 70 6.05 8.29 -6.58
CA ILE A 70 5.36 7.70 -7.74
C ILE A 70 4.00 8.40 -7.89
N LYS A 71 3.85 9.24 -8.92
CA LYS A 71 2.66 10.06 -9.25
C LYS A 71 1.31 9.29 -9.36
N ARG A 72 1.31 7.96 -9.20
CA ARG A 72 0.13 7.09 -9.38
C ARG A 72 -0.19 6.21 -8.16
N THR A 73 0.73 6.07 -7.21
CA THR A 73 0.50 5.39 -5.91
C THR A 73 0.47 6.44 -4.82
N HIS A 74 -0.59 7.26 -4.83
CA HIS A 74 -0.88 8.13 -3.70
C HIS A 74 -1.57 7.32 -2.60
N PRO A 75 -1.16 7.43 -1.33
CA PRO A 75 -1.75 6.67 -0.24
C PRO A 75 -3.16 7.15 0.12
N TRP A 76 -3.59 8.33 -0.35
CA TRP A 76 -4.85 8.97 0.00
C TRP A 76 -6.07 8.07 -0.16
N PRO A 77 -6.29 7.38 -1.29
CA PRO A 77 -7.45 6.52 -1.45
C PRO A 77 -7.45 5.35 -0.48
N VAL A 78 -6.27 4.85 -0.09
CA VAL A 78 -6.14 3.77 0.91
C VAL A 78 -6.48 4.30 2.29
N ILE A 79 -5.94 5.47 2.68
CA ILE A 79 -6.22 6.12 3.96
C ILE A 79 -7.74 6.34 4.11
N ASP A 80 -8.38 6.92 3.08
CA ASP A 80 -9.82 7.20 3.07
C ASP A 80 -10.64 5.89 3.10
N ALA A 81 -10.31 4.92 2.24
CA ALA A 81 -11.00 3.64 2.19
C ALA A 81 -10.87 2.87 3.50
N TRP A 82 -9.75 2.99 4.22
CA TRP A 82 -9.53 2.30 5.49
C TRP A 82 -10.14 3.07 6.68
N GLY A 83 -10.71 4.25 6.46
CA GLY A 83 -11.41 5.03 7.48
C GLY A 83 -10.51 5.88 8.37
N PHE A 84 -9.27 6.15 7.95
CA PHE A 84 -8.33 6.99 8.68
C PHE A 84 -8.32 8.41 8.15
N LYS A 85 -7.84 9.35 8.97
CA LYS A 85 -7.56 10.73 8.55
C LYS A 85 -6.06 10.92 8.49
N TYR A 86 -5.58 11.57 7.43
CA TYR A 86 -4.17 11.90 7.33
C TYR A 86 -3.73 12.87 8.43
N SER A 87 -2.56 12.63 8.99
CA SER A 87 -1.91 13.50 9.97
C SER A 87 -0.59 14.05 9.42
N THR A 88 0.37 13.17 9.12
CA THR A 88 1.69 13.58 8.60
C THR A 88 2.36 12.42 7.85
N ALA A 89 3.41 12.73 7.10
CA ALA A 89 4.31 11.75 6.52
C ALA A 89 5.62 11.71 7.33
N ILE A 90 6.15 10.50 7.54
CA ILE A 90 7.43 10.27 8.20
C ILE A 90 8.45 9.97 7.09
N PRO A 91 9.50 10.78 6.91
CA PRO A 91 10.52 10.59 5.87
C PRO A 91 11.46 9.42 6.15
#